data_AF-A0AAI9XQJ0-F1
#
_entry.id   AF-A0AAI9XQJ0-F1
#
_cell.length_a   1.000
_cell.length_b   1.000
_cell.length_c   1.000
_cell.angle_alpha   90.00
_cell.angle_beta   90.00
_cell.angle_gamma   90.00
#
_symmetry.space_group_name_H-M   'P 1'
#
loop_
_entity.id
_entity.type
_entity.pdbx_description
1 polymer ?
#
loop_
_entity_poly.entity_id
_entity_poly.type
_entity_poly.pdbx_seq_one_letter_code
_entity_poly.pdbx_strand_id
1 'polypeptide(L)'
;MLDPLAATGNTKDASLLIHARDTVGLENIDELFLSPPATVAVPRAYWLYPEKKIVASHIMLVQPSVAEFARIVEKVDHAGKEEYDMEIINDLYKDSAMILPHRPYSLLTRSFGGDHQDYYLGNSNEVWDAVTVYNEAKYLHFSDWPMHKPWLKSSDSLIKERQPDCVVRDRNEDCTAREL
;
A
#
# COMPACT_ATOMS: atom_id res chain seq x y z
N MET A 1 -1.08 12.82 15.67
CA MET A 1 -0.25 13.91 16.21
C MET A 1 0.93 14.00 15.26
N LEU A 2 0.89 14.89 14.27
CA LEU A 2 1.92 15.01 13.24
C LEU A 2 3.14 15.75 13.83
N ASP A 3 4.32 15.26 13.48
CA ASP A 3 5.61 15.61 14.09
C ASP A 3 6.01 17.10 13.88
N PRO A 4 6.44 17.82 14.95
CA PRO A 4 6.95 19.19 14.87
C PRO A 4 8.14 19.41 13.91
N LEU A 5 8.80 18.35 13.42
CA LEU A 5 9.92 18.47 12.47
C LEU A 5 9.53 19.19 11.16
N ALA A 6 8.25 19.19 10.77
CA ALA A 6 7.77 19.94 9.60
C ALA A 6 7.92 21.47 9.72
N ALA A 7 8.12 22.02 10.92
CA ALA A 7 8.14 23.47 11.17
C ALA A 7 9.53 24.11 11.12
N THR A 8 10.63 23.34 11.03
CA THR A 8 11.98 23.86 11.35
C THR A 8 12.79 24.40 10.17
N GLY A 9 12.24 24.45 8.95
CA GLY A 9 12.79 25.21 7.82
C GLY A 9 14.17 24.77 7.27
N ASN A 10 14.80 23.74 7.85
CA ASN A 10 16.09 23.21 7.42
C ASN A 10 15.97 21.79 6.84
N THR A 11 14.91 21.53 6.07
CA THR A 11 14.51 20.21 5.55
C THR A 11 14.88 19.99 4.08
N LYS A 12 15.81 20.78 3.51
CA LYS A 12 16.08 20.75 2.06
C LYS A 12 16.45 19.37 1.53
N ASP A 13 17.01 18.51 2.37
CA ASP A 13 17.41 17.13 2.05
C ASP A 13 16.68 16.07 2.89
N ALA A 14 15.65 16.45 3.65
CA ALA A 14 14.90 15.51 4.47
C ALA A 14 13.79 14.84 3.65
N SER A 15 13.59 13.55 3.87
CA SER A 15 12.39 12.83 3.42
C SER A 15 11.72 12.15 4.60
N LEU A 16 10.40 12.14 4.60
CA LEU A 16 9.57 11.50 5.61
C LEU A 16 8.81 10.36 4.96
N LEU A 17 8.88 9.17 5.56
CA LEU A 17 8.01 8.06 5.19
C LEU A 17 6.74 8.11 6.02
N ILE A 18 5.59 8.27 5.36
CA ILE A 18 4.26 8.22 5.96
C ILE A 18 3.61 6.90 5.56
N HIS A 19 2.93 6.25 6.49
CA HIS A 19 2.24 5.00 6.22
C HIS A 19 0.95 4.82 6.99
N ALA A 20 0.04 4.01 6.42
CA ALA A 20 -1.23 3.67 7.04
C ALA A 20 -1.03 2.74 8.25
N ARG A 21 -1.94 2.80 9.24
CA ARG A 21 -1.78 2.07 10.51
C ARG A 21 -1.95 0.55 10.37
N ASP A 22 -2.64 0.13 9.34
CA ASP A 22 -2.93 -1.24 8.95
C ASP A 22 -1.92 -1.76 7.92
N THR A 23 -0.65 -1.45 8.16
CA THR A 23 0.48 -1.92 7.36
C THR A 23 1.54 -2.54 8.26
N VAL A 24 2.33 -3.45 7.70
CA VAL A 24 3.48 -4.08 8.37
C VAL A 24 4.67 -4.07 7.43
N GLY A 25 5.83 -3.64 7.93
CA GLY A 25 7.11 -3.84 7.26
C GLY A 25 7.60 -5.26 7.49
N LEU A 26 7.90 -5.96 6.39
CA LEU A 26 8.41 -7.33 6.39
C LEU A 26 9.94 -7.36 6.31
N GLU A 27 10.53 -6.36 5.63
CA GLU A 27 11.97 -6.18 5.51
C GLU A 27 12.37 -4.70 5.67
N ASN A 28 13.68 -4.43 5.61
CA ASN A 28 14.19 -3.06 5.54
C ASN A 28 13.81 -2.41 4.19
N ILE A 29 13.31 -1.17 4.27
CA ILE A 29 12.87 -0.35 3.14
C ILE A 29 13.61 1.01 3.11
N ASP A 30 14.76 1.11 3.77
CA ASP A 30 15.48 2.39 3.87
C ASP A 30 16.04 2.84 2.52
N GLU A 31 16.15 1.94 1.53
CA GLU A 31 16.49 2.29 0.16
C GLU A 31 15.50 3.27 -0.47
N LEU A 32 14.26 3.37 0.04
CA LEU A 32 13.30 4.37 -0.43
C LEU A 32 13.84 5.80 -0.22
N PHE A 33 14.61 6.04 0.85
CA PHE A 33 15.23 7.35 1.12
C PHE A 33 16.39 7.69 0.16
N LEU A 34 16.85 6.74 -0.64
CA LEU A 34 17.85 6.97 -1.70
C LEU A 34 17.20 7.33 -3.04
N SER A 35 15.88 7.35 -3.12
CA SER A 35 15.15 7.73 -4.33
C SER A 35 15.40 9.20 -4.70
N PRO A 36 15.27 9.59 -5.99
CA PRO A 36 15.36 10.98 -6.39
C PRO A 36 14.38 11.87 -5.59
N PRO A 37 14.74 13.12 -5.28
CA PRO A 37 13.82 14.04 -4.60
C PRO A 37 12.51 14.19 -5.36
N ALA A 38 11.39 14.04 -4.66
CA ALA A 38 10.05 14.25 -5.18
C ALA A 38 9.19 14.88 -4.08
N THR A 39 8.23 15.73 -4.48
CA THR A 39 7.24 16.30 -3.55
C THR A 39 6.53 15.19 -2.79
N VAL A 40 6.03 14.19 -3.53
CA VAL A 40 5.40 12.97 -3.02
C VAL A 40 5.80 11.83 -3.95
N ALA A 41 6.17 10.68 -3.36
CA ALA A 41 6.34 9.41 -4.05
C ALA A 41 5.39 8.37 -3.47
N VAL A 42 4.62 7.71 -4.33
CA VAL A 42 3.55 6.77 -3.95
C VAL A 42 3.42 5.62 -4.94
N PRO A 43 2.98 4.43 -4.50
CA PRO A 43 2.66 3.36 -5.41
C PRO A 43 1.36 3.62 -6.17
N ARG A 44 1.20 2.97 -7.32
CA ARG A 44 -0.11 2.90 -8.01
C ARG A 44 -1.06 2.03 -7.19
N ALA A 45 -2.35 2.37 -7.23
CA ALA A 45 -3.39 1.45 -6.81
C ALA A 45 -3.60 0.38 -7.89
N TYR A 46 -2.65 -0.57 -7.99
CA TYR A 46 -2.59 -1.53 -9.10
C TYR A 46 -3.87 -2.36 -9.27
N TRP A 47 -4.60 -2.60 -8.19
CA TRP A 47 -5.86 -3.34 -8.17
C TRP A 47 -7.02 -2.61 -8.87
N LEU A 48 -6.84 -1.34 -9.24
CA LEU A 48 -7.82 -0.57 -10.01
C LEU A 48 -7.32 -0.24 -11.42
N TYR A 49 -6.16 -0.77 -11.80
CA TYR A 49 -5.54 -0.54 -13.11
C TYR A 49 -6.02 -1.62 -14.10
N PRO A 50 -6.20 -1.32 -15.40
CA PRO A 50 -6.00 -0.02 -16.07
C PRO A 50 -7.18 0.94 -16.01
N GLU A 51 -8.33 0.54 -15.45
CA GLU A 51 -9.59 1.29 -15.50
C GLU A 51 -9.49 2.64 -14.79
N LYS A 52 -8.80 2.68 -13.65
CA LYS A 52 -8.53 3.89 -12.86
C LYS A 52 -7.04 4.06 -12.67
N LYS A 53 -6.49 5.07 -13.34
CA LYS A 53 -5.08 5.49 -13.19
C LYS A 53 -4.93 6.34 -11.93
N ILE A 54 -5.08 5.73 -10.77
CA ILE A 54 -4.97 6.39 -9.47
C ILE A 54 -3.81 5.84 -8.65
N VAL A 55 -3.33 6.65 -7.71
CA VAL A 55 -2.28 6.29 -6.76
C VAL A 55 -2.90 5.84 -5.44
N ALA A 56 -2.14 5.06 -4.67
CA ALA A 56 -2.53 4.67 -3.32
C ALA A 56 -1.81 5.55 -2.27
N SER A 57 -2.36 5.62 -1.05
CA SER A 57 -1.84 6.44 0.06
C SER A 57 -1.29 5.64 1.25
N HIS A 58 -1.26 4.31 1.16
CA HIS A 58 -0.86 3.44 2.29
C HIS A 58 0.63 3.53 2.64
N ILE A 59 1.47 3.94 1.70
CA ILE A 59 2.88 4.29 1.90
C ILE A 59 3.23 5.48 1.01
N MET A 60 3.84 6.51 1.59
CA MET A 60 4.20 7.74 0.89
C MET A 60 5.57 8.23 1.37
N LEU A 61 6.50 8.45 0.44
CA LEU A 61 7.73 9.19 0.71
C LEU A 61 7.50 10.65 0.36
N VAL A 62 7.64 11.54 1.33
CA VAL A 62 7.31 12.96 1.18
C VAL A 62 8.51 13.82 1.49
N GLN A 63 8.77 14.82 0.65
CA GLN A 63 9.71 15.89 0.98
C GLN A 63 8.98 16.98 1.79
N PRO A 64 9.35 17.22 3.07
CA PRO A 64 8.63 18.18 3.90
C PRO A 64 8.71 19.60 3.34
N SER A 65 7.55 20.24 3.20
CA SER A 65 7.41 21.61 2.70
C SER A 65 6.24 22.30 3.39
N VAL A 66 6.49 23.50 3.93
CA VAL A 66 5.44 24.34 4.56
C VAL A 66 4.35 24.70 3.55
N ALA A 67 4.73 24.98 2.30
CA ALA A 67 3.78 25.33 1.23
C ALA A 67 2.90 24.14 0.85
N GLU A 68 3.48 22.94 0.72
CA GLU A 68 2.70 21.73 0.39
C GLU A 68 1.82 21.30 1.56
N PHE A 69 2.29 21.44 2.80
CA PHE A 69 1.46 21.19 3.97
C PHE A 69 0.24 22.12 4.01
N ALA A 70 0.42 23.42 3.76
CA ALA A 70 -0.68 24.37 3.70
C ALA A 70 -1.68 24.01 2.57
N ARG A 71 -1.18 23.61 1.40
CA ARG A 71 -2.02 23.16 0.27
C ARG A 71 -2.83 21.90 0.60
N ILE A 72 -2.25 20.94 1.30
CA ILE A 72 -2.97 19.73 1.74
C ILE A 72 -4.03 20.08 2.78
N VAL A 73 -3.69 20.92 3.78
CA VAL A 73 -4.66 21.36 4.80
C VAL A 73 -5.84 22.08 4.16
N GLU A 74 -5.58 22.99 3.22
CA GLU A 74 -6.64 23.68 2.48
C GLU A 74 -7.56 22.69 1.74
N LYS A 75 -6.99 21.65 1.11
CA LYS A 75 -7.79 20.60 0.45
C LYS A 75 -8.62 19.80 1.46
N VAL A 76 -8.06 19.46 2.62
CA VAL A 76 -8.77 18.74 3.70
C VAL A 76 -9.92 19.58 4.26
N ASP A 77 -9.72 20.88 4.47
CA ASP A 77 -10.74 21.79 5.01
C ASP A 77 -11.97 21.93 4.09
N HIS A 78 -11.80 21.65 2.80
CA HIS A 78 -12.87 21.67 1.79
C HIS A 78 -13.33 20.27 1.36
N ALA A 79 -12.77 19.20 1.95
CA ALA A 79 -13.08 17.83 1.57
C ALA A 79 -14.51 17.43 1.98
N GLY A 80 -15.16 16.65 1.12
CA GLY A 80 -16.45 16.05 1.43
C GLY A 80 -16.37 15.00 2.56
N LYS A 81 -17.52 14.62 3.14
CA LYS A 81 -17.56 13.60 4.22
C LYS A 81 -17.06 12.22 3.79
N GLU A 82 -17.14 11.91 2.51
CA GLU A 82 -16.72 10.64 1.91
C GLU A 82 -15.37 10.75 1.18
N GLU A 83 -14.71 11.92 1.25
CA GLU A 83 -13.39 12.12 0.67
C GLU A 83 -12.34 11.85 1.74
N TYR A 84 -11.60 10.77 1.57
CA TYR A 84 -10.54 10.37 2.46
C TYR A 84 -9.18 10.73 1.87
N ASP A 85 -8.13 10.21 2.49
CA ASP A 85 -6.75 10.46 2.09
C ASP A 85 -6.47 10.08 0.63
N MET A 86 -7.00 8.97 0.11
CA MET A 86 -6.79 8.62 -1.29
C MET A 86 -7.40 9.65 -2.26
N GLU A 87 -8.61 10.16 -2.00
CA GLU A 87 -9.24 11.17 -2.85
C GLU A 87 -8.42 12.47 -2.86
N ILE A 88 -7.99 12.91 -1.68
CA ILE A 88 -7.17 14.13 -1.49
C ILE A 88 -5.83 13.98 -2.22
N ILE A 89 -5.12 12.87 -2.02
CA ILE A 89 -3.81 12.64 -2.64
C ILE A 89 -3.94 12.51 -4.16
N ASN A 90 -4.98 11.84 -4.66
CA ASN A 90 -5.19 11.72 -6.10
C ASN A 90 -5.55 13.05 -6.76
N ASP A 91 -6.36 13.88 -6.12
CA ASP A 91 -6.68 15.22 -6.62
C ASP A 91 -5.42 16.09 -6.75
N LEU A 92 -4.55 16.04 -5.74
CA LEU A 92 -3.37 16.90 -5.67
C LEU A 92 -2.18 16.39 -6.48
N TYR A 93 -1.98 15.06 -6.57
CA TYR A 93 -0.69 14.47 -6.94
C TYR A 93 -0.72 13.32 -7.95
N LYS A 94 -1.87 12.77 -8.36
CA LYS A 94 -1.89 11.55 -9.23
C LYS A 94 -1.08 11.67 -10.53
N ASP A 95 -0.98 12.89 -11.07
CA ASP A 95 -0.32 13.19 -12.35
C ASP A 95 1.11 13.76 -12.18
N SER A 96 1.54 14.03 -10.93
CA SER A 96 2.82 14.69 -10.63
C SER A 96 3.69 13.93 -9.63
N ALA A 97 3.14 12.94 -8.92
CA ALA A 97 3.88 12.13 -7.97
C ALA A 97 4.92 11.24 -8.67
N MET A 98 6.04 11.01 -8.00
CA MET A 98 6.95 9.92 -8.37
C MET A 98 6.26 8.59 -8.08
N ILE A 99 6.29 7.67 -9.04
CA ILE A 99 5.66 6.36 -8.87
C ILE A 99 6.65 5.38 -8.25
N LEU A 100 6.36 4.93 -7.03
CA LEU A 100 7.04 3.80 -6.41
C LEU A 100 6.54 2.49 -7.06
N PRO A 101 7.41 1.49 -7.25
CA PRO A 101 6.95 0.19 -7.73
C PRO A 101 6.07 -0.47 -6.66
N HIS A 102 4.95 -1.08 -7.05
CA HIS A 102 4.07 -1.74 -6.07
C HIS A 102 4.68 -3.06 -5.55
N ARG A 103 5.57 -3.69 -6.32
CA ARG A 103 6.47 -4.76 -5.85
C ARG A 103 7.83 -4.13 -5.50
N PRO A 104 8.36 -4.27 -4.26
CA PRO A 104 7.84 -5.07 -3.15
C PRO A 104 7.05 -4.28 -2.07
N TYR A 105 6.63 -3.04 -2.34
CA TYR A 105 6.19 -2.08 -1.30
C TYR A 105 4.67 -1.96 -1.07
N SER A 106 3.83 -2.71 -1.77
CA SER A 106 2.38 -2.50 -1.77
C SER A 106 1.59 -3.81 -1.83
N LEU A 107 2.09 -4.90 -1.24
CA LEU A 107 1.34 -6.17 -1.23
C LEU A 107 0.06 -6.03 -0.40
N LEU A 108 -1.10 -6.35 -1.00
CA LEU A 108 -2.37 -6.39 -0.30
C LEU A 108 -2.65 -7.79 0.26
N THR A 109 -3.15 -7.87 1.49
CA THR A 109 -3.61 -9.17 2.05
C THR A 109 -4.70 -9.82 1.22
N ARG A 110 -5.51 -9.00 0.53
CA ARG A 110 -6.57 -9.45 -0.37
C ARG A 110 -6.06 -10.33 -1.52
N SER A 111 -4.80 -10.16 -1.91
CA SER A 111 -4.19 -10.96 -2.97
C SER A 111 -3.91 -12.41 -2.57
N PHE A 112 -3.76 -12.69 -1.28
CA PHE A 112 -3.70 -14.07 -0.79
C PHE A 112 -5.04 -14.81 -0.94
N GLY A 113 -6.15 -14.09 -0.84
CA GLY A 113 -7.51 -14.63 -1.06
C GLY A 113 -7.91 -14.81 -2.52
N GLY A 114 -6.97 -14.78 -3.48
CA GLY A 114 -7.25 -14.96 -4.91
C GLY A 114 -7.53 -13.68 -5.69
N ASP A 115 -7.57 -12.52 -5.04
CA ASP A 115 -8.02 -11.29 -5.69
C ASP A 115 -6.87 -10.42 -6.22
N HIS A 116 -6.99 -9.92 -7.44
CA HIS A 116 -5.99 -9.06 -8.10
C HIS A 116 -4.55 -9.63 -8.13
N GLN A 117 -4.37 -10.95 -8.09
CA GLN A 117 -3.05 -11.60 -8.15
C GLN A 117 -2.29 -11.22 -9.43
N ASP A 118 -2.96 -11.29 -10.59
CA ASP A 118 -2.38 -10.93 -11.88
C ASP A 118 -1.94 -9.46 -11.93
N TYR A 119 -2.71 -8.55 -11.31
CA TYR A 119 -2.35 -7.13 -11.25
C TYR A 119 -1.16 -6.88 -10.33
N TYR A 120 -1.04 -7.63 -9.22
CA TYR A 120 0.15 -7.57 -8.38
C TYR A 120 1.39 -8.09 -9.13
N LEU A 121 1.29 -9.23 -9.82
CA LEU A 121 2.39 -9.76 -10.63
C LEU A 121 2.76 -8.83 -11.78
N GLY A 122 1.76 -8.18 -12.38
CA GLY A 122 1.95 -7.16 -13.42
C GLY A 122 2.35 -7.71 -14.79
N ASN A 123 2.32 -9.03 -14.97
CA ASN A 123 2.58 -9.71 -16.24
C ASN A 123 1.92 -11.09 -16.28
N SER A 124 1.82 -11.67 -17.48
CA SER A 124 1.19 -12.97 -17.72
C SER A 124 2.16 -14.17 -17.69
N ASN A 125 3.44 -13.94 -17.38
CA ASN A 125 4.47 -14.98 -17.43
C ASN A 125 4.71 -15.61 -16.05
N GLU A 126 4.48 -14.86 -14.98
CA GLU A 126 4.55 -15.33 -13.60
C GLU A 126 3.23 -16.01 -13.20
N VAL A 127 3.33 -17.09 -12.42
CA VAL A 127 2.19 -17.74 -11.77
C VAL A 127 2.23 -17.36 -10.30
N TRP A 128 1.08 -17.04 -9.72
CA TRP A 128 0.99 -16.67 -8.31
C TRP A 128 1.49 -17.80 -7.41
N ASP A 129 2.50 -17.50 -6.60
CA ASP A 129 3.00 -18.33 -5.52
C ASP A 129 3.02 -17.51 -4.24
N ALA A 130 2.12 -17.82 -3.31
CA ALA A 130 1.90 -17.02 -2.10
C ALA A 130 3.16 -16.90 -1.23
N VAL A 131 3.93 -17.99 -1.11
CA VAL A 131 5.14 -18.04 -0.29
C VAL A 131 6.24 -17.19 -0.92
N THR A 132 6.43 -17.30 -2.23
CA THR A 132 7.41 -16.51 -2.99
C THR A 132 7.06 -15.03 -2.90
N VAL A 133 5.78 -14.67 -3.16
CA VAL A 133 5.30 -13.28 -3.08
C VAL A 133 5.46 -12.70 -1.67
N TYR A 134 5.13 -13.46 -0.63
CA TYR A 134 5.31 -13.02 0.76
C TYR A 134 6.79 -12.77 1.08
N ASN A 135 7.67 -13.68 0.65
CA ASN A 135 9.11 -13.57 0.89
C ASN A 135 9.79 -12.46 0.06
N GLU A 136 9.22 -12.08 -1.09
CA GLU A 136 9.71 -10.94 -1.89
C GLU A 136 9.19 -9.60 -1.38
N ALA A 137 8.02 -9.61 -0.72
CA ALA A 137 7.38 -8.40 -0.25
C ALA A 137 8.15 -7.80 0.93
N LYS A 138 8.36 -6.48 0.87
CA LYS A 138 8.95 -5.71 1.97
C LYS A 138 7.88 -5.01 2.80
N TYR A 139 6.67 -4.90 2.26
CA TYR A 139 5.60 -4.14 2.86
C TYR A 139 4.23 -4.77 2.56
N LEU A 140 3.47 -5.00 3.61
CA LEU A 140 2.14 -5.63 3.58
C LEU A 140 1.07 -4.64 4.07
N HIS A 141 -0.03 -4.55 3.34
CA HIS A 141 -1.17 -3.68 3.65
C HIS A 141 -2.46 -4.51 3.82
N PHE A 142 -3.08 -4.40 5.00
CA PHE A 142 -4.28 -5.16 5.37
C PHE A 142 -5.55 -4.53 4.77
N SER A 143 -5.83 -4.85 3.50
CA SER A 143 -6.91 -4.25 2.71
C SER A 143 -7.81 -5.29 2.03
N ASP A 144 -8.37 -6.18 2.82
CA ASP A 144 -9.08 -7.41 2.43
C ASP A 144 -10.53 -7.46 2.91
N TRP A 145 -11.20 -6.30 2.97
CA TRP A 145 -12.63 -6.23 3.27
C TRP A 145 -13.41 -7.36 2.55
N PRO A 146 -14.29 -8.11 3.23
CA PRO A 146 -14.88 -7.87 4.55
C PRO A 146 -14.04 -8.29 5.76
N MET A 147 -12.80 -8.79 5.57
CA MET A 147 -11.94 -9.10 6.71
C MET A 147 -11.72 -7.86 7.58
N HIS A 148 -11.81 -8.04 8.89
CA HIS A 148 -11.51 -6.97 9.82
C HIS A 148 -10.00 -6.72 9.86
N LYS A 149 -9.62 -5.51 10.28
CA LYS A 149 -8.21 -5.16 10.52
C LYS A 149 -7.59 -6.09 11.57
N PRO A 150 -6.26 -6.31 11.57
CA PRO A 150 -5.61 -7.37 12.35
C PRO A 150 -5.82 -7.32 13.87
N TRP A 151 -6.08 -6.12 14.41
CA TRP A 151 -6.35 -5.92 15.83
C TRP A 151 -7.81 -6.17 16.22
N LEU A 152 -8.67 -6.54 15.27
CA LEU A 152 -10.06 -6.90 15.47
C LEU A 152 -10.26 -8.37 15.17
N LYS A 153 -11.04 -9.05 16.00
CA LYS A 153 -11.40 -10.44 15.78
C LYS A 153 -12.37 -10.56 14.61
N SER A 154 -12.03 -11.38 13.62
CA SER A 154 -12.96 -11.85 12.58
C SER A 154 -13.68 -13.12 13.07
N SER A 155 -14.89 -13.38 12.58
CA SER A 155 -15.59 -14.62 12.92
C SER A 155 -14.95 -15.82 12.22
N ASP A 156 -15.04 -17.00 12.84
CA ASP A 156 -14.50 -18.24 12.26
C ASP A 156 -15.14 -18.55 10.89
N SER A 157 -16.42 -18.19 10.71
CA SER A 157 -17.11 -18.31 9.42
C SER A 157 -16.49 -17.42 8.35
N LEU A 158 -16.13 -16.18 8.70
CA LEU A 158 -15.54 -15.22 7.79
C LEU A 158 -14.10 -15.62 7.43
N ILE A 159 -13.32 -16.05 8.42
CA ILE A 159 -11.97 -16.59 8.21
C ILE A 159 -12.05 -17.79 7.27
N LYS A 160 -12.96 -18.74 7.51
CA LYS A 160 -13.13 -19.91 6.65
C LYS A 160 -13.53 -19.56 5.21
N GLU A 161 -14.34 -18.51 5.03
CA GLU A 161 -14.75 -18.01 3.71
C GLU A 161 -13.63 -17.30 2.96
N ARG A 162 -12.77 -16.55 3.67
CA ARG A 162 -11.80 -15.62 3.07
C ARG A 162 -10.36 -16.07 3.09
N GLN A 163 -10.02 -17.09 3.89
CA GLN A 163 -8.69 -17.68 3.88
C GLN A 163 -8.34 -18.20 2.47
N PRO A 164 -7.05 -18.23 2.09
CA PRO A 164 -6.62 -18.74 0.80
C PRO A 164 -7.11 -20.18 0.55
N ASP A 165 -7.42 -20.50 -0.70
CA ASP A 165 -7.71 -21.86 -1.12
C ASP A 165 -6.44 -22.73 -1.06
N CYS A 166 -6.61 -24.02 -0.75
CA CYS A 166 -5.51 -24.97 -0.91
C CYS A 166 -5.36 -25.30 -2.40
N VAL A 167 -4.12 -25.39 -2.87
CA VAL A 167 -3.80 -25.70 -4.26
C VAL A 167 -3.26 -27.12 -4.36
N VAL A 168 -3.63 -27.85 -5.42
CA VAL A 168 -3.09 -29.19 -5.63
C VAL A 168 -1.77 -29.09 -6.40
N ARG A 169 -0.67 -29.50 -5.78
CA ARG A 169 0.68 -29.57 -6.38
C ARG A 169 1.18 -31.00 -6.29
N ASP A 170 1.56 -31.59 -7.43
CA ASP A 170 2.07 -32.96 -7.51
C ASP A 170 1.21 -34.02 -6.80
N ARG A 171 -0.12 -33.89 -6.92
CA ARG A 171 -1.14 -34.75 -6.27
C ARG A 171 -1.25 -34.62 -4.75
N ASN A 172 -0.55 -33.66 -4.15
CA ASN A 172 -0.70 -33.30 -2.74
C ASN A 172 -1.45 -31.98 -2.63
N GLU A 173 -2.26 -31.85 -1.58
CA GLU A 173 -2.90 -30.59 -1.23
C GLU A 173 -1.89 -29.69 -0.49
N ASP A 174 -1.68 -28.48 -0.99
CA ASP A 174 -0.83 -27.45 -0.40
C ASP A 174 -1.70 -26.31 0.12
N CYS A 175 -1.77 -26.19 1.45
CA CYS A 175 -2.49 -25.15 2.16
C CYS A 175 -1.56 -24.09 2.78
N THR A 176 -0.27 -24.06 2.40
CA THR A 176 0.75 -23.23 3.07
C THR A 176 0.37 -21.75 3.12
N ALA A 177 -0.36 -21.25 2.11
CA ALA A 177 -0.85 -19.88 2.08
C ALA A 177 -1.75 -19.49 3.26
N ARG A 178 -2.38 -20.45 3.95
CA ARG A 178 -3.21 -20.19 5.14
C ARG A 178 -2.40 -19.93 6.42
N GLU A 179 -1.12 -20.28 6.41
CA GLU A 179 -0.21 -20.18 7.54
C GLU A 179 0.74 -18.97 7.43
N LEU A 180 0.57 -18.14 6.40
CA LEU A 180 1.34 -16.90 6.16
C LEU A 180 0.82 -15.72 7.00
#